data_AF-A0A957PYA4-F1
#
_entry.id   AF-A0A957PYA4-F1
#
_cell.length_a   1.000
_cell.length_b   1.000
_cell.length_c   1.000
_cell.angle_alpha   90.00
_cell.angle_beta   90.00
_cell.angle_gamma   90.00
#
_symmetry.space_group_name_H-M   'P 1'
#
loop_
_entity.id
_entity.type
_entity.pdbx_description
1 polymer ?
#
loop_
_entity_poly.entity_id
_entity_poly.type
_entity_poly.pdbx_seq_one_letter_code
_entity_poly.pdbx_strand_id
1 'polypeptide(L)'
;VLDELGFAVFSGLRGKTPVTGYRFQEISVTLDLYHWKGGAAMKEPALLIADLIAQIQGGHPIGLLLHHKVMDRAAFAFLDRLLTTLRAYPFVQCHTFDTMSVRLPQPMMESEWITS
;
A
#
# COMPACT_ATOMS: atom_id res chain seq x y z
N VAL A 1 -13.01 2.14 17.75
CA VAL A 1 -11.67 2.57 18.23
C VAL A 1 -10.95 3.48 17.24
N LEU A 2 -10.32 3.02 16.15
CA LEU A 2 -9.52 3.92 15.28
C LEU A 2 -10.33 5.11 14.74
N ASP A 3 -11.57 4.84 14.32
CA ASP A 3 -12.46 5.88 13.82
C ASP A 3 -12.78 6.93 14.89
N GLU A 4 -13.15 6.50 16.10
CA GLU A 4 -13.47 7.38 17.24
C GLU A 4 -12.26 8.21 17.69
N LEU A 5 -11.04 7.67 17.53
CA LEU A 5 -9.79 8.34 17.87
C LEU A 5 -9.34 9.39 16.84
N GLY A 6 -10.08 9.56 15.73
CA GLY A 6 -9.81 10.62 14.75
C GLY A 6 -8.64 10.32 13.81
N PHE A 7 -8.27 9.05 13.62
CA PHE A 7 -7.31 8.69 12.59
C PHE A 7 -7.87 9.04 11.21
N ALA A 8 -7.03 9.60 10.34
CA ALA A 8 -7.41 9.93 8.96
C ALA A 8 -7.19 8.76 7.98
N VAL A 9 -6.26 7.86 8.30
CA VAL A 9 -5.86 6.75 7.42
C VAL A 9 -5.71 5.47 8.23
N PHE A 10 -6.20 4.37 7.66
CA PHE A 10 -5.87 3.01 8.04
C PHE A 10 -5.00 2.38 6.95
N SER A 11 -3.84 1.84 7.33
CA SER A 11 -2.94 1.13 6.41
C SER A 11 -2.58 -0.24 6.97
N GLY A 12 -2.78 -1.27 6.15
CA GLY A 12 -2.49 -2.66 6.45
C GLY A 12 -2.41 -3.48 5.17
N LEU A 13 -2.04 -4.76 5.28
CA LEU A 13 -2.01 -5.66 4.13
C LEU A 13 -3.42 -5.80 3.55
N ARG A 14 -3.57 -5.57 2.24
CA ARG A 14 -4.86 -5.58 1.57
C ARG A 14 -5.59 -6.91 1.81
N GLY A 15 -6.77 -6.82 2.43
CA GLY A 15 -7.68 -7.94 2.62
C GLY A 15 -8.49 -8.25 1.35
N LYS A 16 -9.32 -9.29 1.43
CA LYS A 16 -10.26 -9.64 0.33
C LYS A 16 -11.37 -8.61 0.15
N THR A 17 -11.74 -7.92 1.22
CA THR A 17 -12.81 -6.94 1.24
C THR A 17 -12.23 -5.60 1.70
N PRO A 18 -12.51 -4.49 0.99
CA PRO A 18 -12.13 -3.15 1.43
C PRO A 18 -12.75 -2.80 2.79
N VAL A 19 -12.04 -2.00 3.58
CA VAL A 19 -12.54 -1.46 4.85
C VAL A 19 -13.36 -0.21 4.56
N THR A 20 -14.68 -0.30 4.75
CA THR A 20 -15.64 0.79 4.46
C THR A 20 -16.50 1.14 5.68
N GLY A 21 -17.23 2.27 5.61
CA GLY A 21 -18.13 2.70 6.69
C GLY A 21 -17.45 3.45 7.84
N TYR A 22 -16.25 3.99 7.61
CA TYR A 22 -15.50 4.78 8.59
C TYR A 22 -15.12 6.14 8.00
N ARG A 23 -14.77 7.10 8.87
CA ARG A 23 -14.30 8.44 8.51
C ARG A 23 -12.85 8.42 8.03
N PHE A 24 -12.08 7.42 8.45
CA PHE A 24 -10.74 7.21 7.94
C PHE A 24 -10.76 6.57 6.54
N GLN A 25 -9.70 6.82 5.79
CA GLN A 25 -9.49 6.24 4.49
C GLN A 25 -8.60 4.99 4.56
N GLU A 26 -8.91 3.94 3.81
CA GLU A 26 -7.97 2.82 3.64
C GLU A 26 -6.89 3.16 2.59
N ILE A 27 -5.62 2.99 2.97
CA ILE A 27 -4.47 2.98 2.06
C ILE A 27 -3.69 1.69 2.29
N SER A 28 -4.03 0.63 1.57
CA SER A 28 -3.45 -0.69 1.80
C SER A 28 -2.01 -0.82 1.28
N VAL A 29 -1.21 -1.64 1.95
CA VAL A 29 -0.03 -2.26 1.33
C VAL A 29 -0.45 -3.50 0.55
N THR A 30 0.18 -3.75 -0.58
CA THR A 30 -0.23 -4.78 -1.56
C THR A 30 0.91 -5.69 -1.99
N LEU A 31 2.16 -5.29 -1.73
CA LEU A 31 3.34 -6.09 -2.02
C LEU A 31 4.20 -6.23 -0.77
N ASP A 32 4.14 -7.41 -0.14
CA ASP A 32 5.06 -7.80 0.94
C ASP A 32 6.31 -8.46 0.36
N LEU A 33 7.49 -7.96 0.72
CA LEU A 33 8.77 -8.52 0.27
C LEU A 33 9.06 -9.88 0.89
N TYR A 34 8.42 -10.21 2.01
CA TYR A 34 8.72 -11.40 2.80
C TYR A 34 7.53 -12.37 2.82
N HIS A 35 7.85 -13.65 3.04
CA HIS A 35 6.90 -14.62 3.55
C HIS A 35 7.34 -15.07 4.94
N TRP A 36 6.35 -15.49 5.74
CA TRP A 36 6.55 -15.87 7.13
C TRP A 36 6.41 -17.38 7.38
N LYS A 37 5.99 -18.14 6.36
CA LYS A 37 5.86 -19.59 6.45
C LYS A 37 7.24 -20.22 6.64
N GLY A 38 7.49 -20.78 7.82
CA GLY A 38 8.78 -21.39 8.18
C GLY A 38 9.85 -20.41 8.66
N GLY A 39 9.48 -19.16 8.95
CA GLY A 39 10.40 -18.08 9.29
C GLY A 39 10.32 -16.95 8.28
N ALA A 40 10.94 -15.82 8.62
CA ALA A 40 11.01 -14.67 7.71
C ALA A 40 12.04 -14.95 6.62
N ALA A 41 11.58 -15.03 5.38
CA ALA A 41 12.44 -15.12 4.21
C ALA A 41 11.92 -14.19 3.11
N MET A 42 12.85 -13.53 2.43
CA MET A 42 12.53 -12.67 1.31
C MET A 42 12.03 -13.54 0.16
N LYS A 43 10.93 -13.12 -0.48
CA LYS A 43 10.42 -13.76 -1.69
C LYS A 43 11.43 -13.63 -2.82
N GLU A 44 11.43 -14.60 -3.73
CA GLU A 44 12.29 -14.54 -4.91
C GLU A 44 12.03 -13.24 -5.72
N PRO A 45 13.08 -12.51 -6.11
CA PRO A 45 12.93 -11.25 -6.85
C PRO A 45 12.07 -11.38 -8.11
N ALA A 46 12.17 -12.48 -8.85
CA ALA A 46 11.36 -12.71 -10.05
C ALA A 46 9.85 -12.76 -9.74
N LEU A 47 9.46 -13.38 -8.62
CA LEU A 47 8.07 -13.45 -8.18
C LEU A 47 7.58 -12.08 -7.71
N LEU A 48 8.41 -11.31 -7.00
CA LEU A 48 8.07 -9.94 -6.60
C LEU A 48 7.83 -9.02 -7.79
N ILE A 49 8.66 -9.14 -8.84
CA ILE A 49 8.50 -8.36 -10.07
C ILE A 49 7.26 -8.80 -10.84
N ALA A 50 6.98 -10.10 -10.92
CA ALA A 50 5.78 -10.61 -11.58
C ALA A 50 4.49 -10.09 -10.89
N ASP A 51 4.45 -10.13 -9.56
CA ASP A 51 3.33 -9.60 -8.77
C ASP A 51 3.18 -8.08 -8.97
N LEU A 52 4.29 -7.34 -8.92
CA LEU A 52 4.30 -5.91 -9.20
C LEU A 52 3.73 -5.57 -10.59
N ILE A 53 4.14 -6.29 -11.63
CA ILE A 53 3.63 -6.07 -13.01
C ILE A 53 2.11 -6.30 -13.06
N ALA A 54 1.63 -7.39 -12.47
CA ALA A 54 0.20 -7.67 -12.41
C ALA A 54 -0.58 -6.57 -11.69
N GLN A 55 -0.03 -6.02 -10.60
CA GLN A 55 -0.66 -4.93 -9.87
C GLN A 55 -0.63 -3.60 -10.65
N ILE A 56 0.45 -3.30 -11.38
CA ILE A 56 0.55 -2.11 -12.25
C ILE A 56 -0.56 -2.14 -13.31
N GLN A 57 -0.81 -3.30 -13.91
CA GLN A 57 -1.87 -3.47 -14.91
C GLN A 57 -3.28 -3.24 -14.33
N GLY A 58 -3.45 -3.43 -13.02
CA GLY A 58 -4.69 -3.14 -12.31
C GLY A 58 -4.96 -1.65 -12.08
N GLY A 59 -3.97 -0.76 -12.31
CA GLY A 59 -4.17 0.70 -12.25
C GLY A 59 -4.41 1.28 -10.85
N HIS A 60 -4.22 0.50 -9.79
CA HIS A 60 -4.36 0.95 -8.40
C HIS A 60 -3.01 1.29 -7.77
N PRO A 61 -2.96 2.16 -6.74
CA PRO A 61 -1.76 2.38 -5.96
C PRO A 61 -1.21 1.07 -5.37
N ILE A 62 0.11 0.95 -5.40
CA ILE A 62 0.86 -0.21 -4.90
C ILE A 62 1.61 0.20 -3.65
N GLY A 63 1.32 -0.44 -2.53
CA GLY A 63 2.01 -0.20 -1.26
C GLY A 63 3.02 -1.30 -0.97
N LEU A 64 4.27 -0.92 -0.73
CA LEU A 64 5.35 -1.85 -0.37
C LEU A 64 5.37 -2.05 1.16
N LEU A 65 5.34 -3.30 1.62
CA LEU A 65 5.50 -3.63 3.03
C LEU A 65 6.94 -4.07 3.33
N LEU A 66 7.61 -3.34 4.22
CA LEU A 66 8.99 -3.58 4.62
C LEU A 66 9.06 -3.95 6.11
N HIS A 67 10.04 -4.78 6.49
CA HIS A 67 10.18 -5.32 7.84
C HIS A 67 11.57 -5.05 8.40
N HIS A 68 11.75 -3.95 9.14
CA HIS A 68 13.08 -3.48 9.60
C HIS A 68 13.95 -4.55 10.28
N LYS A 69 13.34 -5.53 10.98
CA LYS A 69 14.06 -6.59 11.69
C LYS A 69 14.73 -7.62 10.78
N VAL A 70 14.25 -7.77 9.55
CA VAL A 70 14.68 -8.84 8.62
C VAL A 70 15.23 -8.30 7.30
N MET A 71 15.18 -6.98 7.10
CA MET A 71 15.80 -6.30 5.96
C MET A 71 17.33 -6.37 6.06
N ASP A 72 17.93 -7.19 5.21
CA ASP A 72 19.38 -7.30 5.08
C ASP A 72 19.90 -6.47 3.89
N ARG A 73 21.22 -6.54 3.65
CA ARG A 73 21.85 -5.83 2.54
C ARG A 73 21.27 -6.23 1.17
N ALA A 74 20.89 -7.50 0.99
CA ALA A 74 20.34 -7.97 -0.28
C ALA A 74 18.93 -7.40 -0.51
N ALA A 75 18.09 -7.38 0.53
CA ALA A 75 16.76 -6.78 0.49
C ALA A 75 16.82 -5.28 0.20
N PHE A 76 17.74 -4.55 0.84
CA PHE A 76 17.95 -3.13 0.53
C PHE A 76 18.49 -2.90 -0.88
N ALA A 77 19.41 -3.73 -1.38
CA ALA A 77 19.90 -3.64 -2.74
C ALA A 77 18.82 -3.92 -3.79
N PHE A 78 17.92 -4.87 -3.52
CA PHE A 78 16.73 -5.10 -4.34
C PHE A 78 15.80 -3.88 -4.34
N LEU A 79 15.49 -3.34 -3.16
CA LEU A 79 14.61 -2.18 -3.01
C LEU A 79 15.18 -0.95 -3.74
N ASP A 80 16.48 -0.70 -3.61
CA ASP A 80 17.17 0.41 -4.28
C ASP A 80 17.07 0.29 -5.81
N ARG A 81 17.35 -0.90 -6.36
CA ARG A 81 17.21 -1.17 -7.80
C ARG A 81 15.77 -1.01 -8.28
N LEU A 82 14.81 -1.51 -7.50
CA LEU A 82 13.40 -1.42 -7.82
C LEU A 82 12.95 0.05 -7.88
N LEU A 83 13.21 0.81 -6.82
CA LEU A 83 12.80 2.22 -6.73
C LEU A 83 13.51 3.07 -7.78
N THR A 84 14.81 2.83 -8.04
CA THR A 84 15.55 3.53 -9.09
C THR A 84 14.95 3.26 -10.46
N THR A 85 14.64 2.00 -10.77
CA THR A 85 14.01 1.61 -12.04
C THR A 85 12.64 2.26 -12.20
N LEU A 86 11.79 2.18 -11.17
CA LEU A 86 10.45 2.74 -11.21
C LEU A 86 10.47 4.27 -11.36
N ARG A 87 11.36 4.97 -10.65
CA ARG A 87 11.49 6.43 -10.71
C ARG A 87 12.05 6.96 -12.03
N ALA A 88 12.62 6.10 -12.88
CA ALA A 88 13.07 6.48 -14.22
C ALA A 88 11.89 6.77 -15.18
N TYR A 89 10.67 6.37 -14.83
CA TYR A 89 9.49 6.57 -15.66
C TYR A 89 8.66 7.76 -15.18
N PRO A 90 8.34 8.73 -16.05
CA PRO A 90 7.68 9.99 -15.65
C PRO A 90 6.23 9.81 -15.17
N PHE A 91 5.60 8.68 -15.51
CA PHE A 91 4.25 8.34 -15.07
C PHE A 91 4.21 7.62 -13.72
N VAL A 92 5.37 7.30 -13.13
CA VAL A 92 5.44 6.74 -11.77
C VAL A 92 5.60 7.87 -10.76
N GLN A 93 4.71 7.89 -9.77
CA GLN A 93 4.75 8.86 -8.69
C GLN A 93 4.91 8.13 -7.36
N CYS A 94 5.92 8.51 -6.59
CA CYS A 94 6.12 8.02 -5.23
C CYS A 94 5.35 8.94 -4.27
N HIS A 95 4.58 8.34 -3.38
CA HIS A 95 3.75 9.06 -2.42
C HIS A 95 4.15 8.71 -0.98
N THR A 96 4.05 9.69 -0.09
CA THR A 96 3.86 9.45 1.34
C THR A 96 2.37 9.28 1.64
N PHE A 97 2.02 8.79 2.84
CA PHE A 97 0.63 8.74 3.27
C PHE A 97 -0.06 10.10 3.19
N ASP A 98 0.63 11.19 3.56
CA ASP A 98 0.09 12.55 3.48
C ASP A 98 -0.23 12.96 2.04
N THR A 99 0.68 12.70 1.10
CA THR A 99 0.43 13.06 -0.31
C THR A 99 -0.62 12.17 -0.97
N MET A 100 -0.84 10.97 -0.45
CA MET A 100 -1.80 10.01 -0.99
C MET A 100 -3.21 10.25 -0.43
N SER A 101 -3.33 10.61 0.85
CA SER A 101 -4.62 10.87 1.52
C SER A 101 -5.34 12.09 0.94
N VAL A 102 -4.61 13.07 0.40
CA VAL A 102 -5.18 14.24 -0.28
C VAL A 102 -5.70 13.91 -1.69
N ARG A 103 -5.19 12.84 -2.32
CA ARG A 103 -5.50 12.50 -3.73
C ARG A 103 -6.65 11.52 -3.90
N LEU A 104 -6.95 10.75 -2.86
CA LEU A 104 -8.01 9.77 -2.90
C LEU A 104 -9.30 10.42 -2.42
N PRO A 105 -10.45 10.16 -3.06
CA PRO A 105 -11.73 10.70 -2.61
C PRO A 105 -11.93 10.35 -1.13
N GLN A 106 -12.26 11.35 -0.31
CA GLN A 106 -12.68 11.06 1.06
C GLN A 106 -13.90 10.14 1.01
N PRO A 107 -14.01 9.16 1.93
CA PRO A 107 -15.22 8.36 2.04
C PRO A 107 -16.40 9.32 2.24
N MET A 108 -17.31 9.35 1.27
CA MET A 108 -18.51 10.18 1.33
C MET A 108 -19.36 9.66 2.48
N MET A 109 -19.50 10.46 3.54
CA MET A 109 -20.43 10.16 4.61
C MET A 109 -21.85 10.23 4.05
N GLU A 110 -22.56 9.11 3.98
CA GLU A 110 -24.01 9.11 3.75
C GLU A 110 -24.69 9.73 4.97
N SER A 111 -24.83 11.06 4.98
CA SER A 111 -25.79 11.75 5.83
C SER A 111 -26.09 13.13 5.28
N GLU A 112 -27.12 13.20 4.43
CA GLU A 112 -28.24 14.15 4.54
C GLU A 112 -29.18 13.95 3.34
N TRP A 113 -29.99 12.89 3.38
CA TRP A 113 -31.29 12.95 2.70
C TRP A 113 -32.14 13.94 3.49
N ILE A 114 -32.03 15.21 3.11
CA ILE A 114 -32.97 16.26 3.51
C ILE A 114 -34.34 15.82 2.98
N THR A 115 -35.21 15.40 3.89
CA THR A 115 -36.65 15.40 3.65
C THR A 115 -37.09 16.82 3.31
N SER A 116 -37.61 17.01 2.10
CA SER A 116 -38.48 18.14 1.73
C SER A 116 -39.52 17.66 0.75
#